data_AF-A0A2T1CI80-F1
#
_entry.id   AF-A0A2T1CI80-F1
#
_cell.length_a   1.000
_cell.length_b   1.000
_cell.length_c   1.000
_cell.angle_alpha   90.00
_cell.angle_beta   90.00
_cell.angle_gamma   90.00
#
_symmetry.space_group_name_H-M   'P 1'
#
loop_
_entity.id
_entity.type
_entity.pdbx_description
1 polymer ?
#
loop_
_entity_poly.entity_id
_entity_poly.type
_entity_poly.pdbx_seq_one_letter_code
_entity_poly.pdbx_strand_id
1 'polypeptide(L)'
;MNDIQHLIILSGPSCSGKTTLINKIKSKKLPLICQQLDIKNPHLCVDLIAKDFLRMPESLPQNLILHYDICEHNLHPKEYDYLQLLMAKSRKVDIITLYITPKILQQRMRWRLVKKTCVLFLKIKKHRQILKYLKGNMNKYQLYYRQHNKLLDMYSDWFAFCQKFDEINHWCIEFKLNEYNIHLKKYK
;
A
#
# COMPACT_ATOMS: atom_id res chain seq x y z
N MET A 1 -1.41 -21.57 15.81
CA MET A 1 -0.94 -20.67 14.74
C MET A 1 0.20 -19.85 15.30
N ASN A 2 1.31 -19.70 14.58
CA ASN A 2 2.39 -18.84 15.05
C ASN A 2 1.93 -17.37 14.96
N ASP A 3 2.09 -16.63 16.05
CA ASP A 3 1.78 -15.20 16.09
C ASP A 3 2.79 -14.41 15.24
N ILE A 4 2.30 -13.35 14.59
CA ILE A 4 3.15 -12.43 13.84
C ILE A 4 3.89 -11.56 14.87
N GLN A 5 5.22 -11.60 14.88
CA GLN A 5 5.99 -10.76 15.78
C GLN A 5 5.89 -9.29 15.37
N HIS A 6 5.92 -9.01 14.07
CA HIS A 6 5.82 -7.64 13.56
C HIS A 6 5.07 -7.58 12.24
N LEU A 7 3.92 -6.88 12.26
CA LEU A 7 3.14 -6.56 11.08
C LEU A 7 3.38 -5.11 10.67
N ILE A 8 3.81 -4.92 9.43
CA ILE A 8 3.97 -3.60 8.81
C ILE A 8 2.92 -3.47 7.72
N ILE A 9 1.93 -2.61 7.91
CA ILE A 9 0.92 -2.32 6.90
C ILE A 9 1.38 -1.10 6.11
N LEU A 10 1.89 -1.32 4.90
CA LEU A 10 2.23 -0.23 4.00
C LEU A 10 1.01 0.11 3.14
N SER A 11 0.33 1.19 3.50
CA SER A 11 -0.91 1.64 2.89
C SER A 11 -0.76 2.89 2.02
N GLY A 12 -1.75 3.12 1.18
CA GLY A 12 -1.86 4.27 0.30
C GLY A 12 -2.63 3.92 -0.97
N PRO A 13 -3.06 4.90 -1.77
CA PRO A 13 -3.68 4.66 -3.07
C PRO A 13 -2.72 3.95 -4.03
N SER A 14 -3.28 3.34 -5.08
CA SER A 14 -2.50 2.96 -6.26
C SER A 14 -1.60 4.12 -6.75
N CYS A 15 -0.42 3.81 -7.28
CA CYS A 15 0.58 4.80 -7.72
C CYS A 15 1.26 5.62 -6.60
N SER A 16 0.99 5.36 -5.32
CA SER A 16 1.65 6.10 -4.23
C SER A 16 3.13 5.74 -4.04
N GLY A 17 3.62 4.65 -4.66
CA GLY A 17 5.02 4.24 -4.58
C GLY A 17 5.31 3.18 -3.51
N LYS A 18 4.28 2.54 -2.97
CA LYS A 18 4.40 1.47 -1.96
C LYS A 18 5.43 0.40 -2.33
N THR A 19 5.30 -0.23 -3.50
CA THR A 19 6.25 -1.24 -4.00
C THR A 19 7.70 -0.72 -4.02
N THR A 20 7.90 0.54 -4.42
CA THR A 20 9.23 1.16 -4.40
C THR A 20 9.77 1.30 -2.98
N LEU A 21 8.92 1.70 -2.03
CA LEU A 21 9.31 1.81 -0.62
C LEU A 21 9.63 0.45 -0.01
N ILE A 22 8.81 -0.59 -0.25
CA ILE A 22 9.09 -1.97 0.20
C ILE A 22 10.46 -2.42 -0.31
N ASN A 23 10.72 -2.27 -1.61
CA ASN A 23 12.00 -2.66 -2.20
C ASN A 23 13.18 -1.91 -1.56
N LYS A 24 13.02 -0.62 -1.24
CA LYS A 24 14.04 0.17 -0.56
C LYS A 24 14.26 -0.27 0.90
N ILE A 25 13.21 -0.62 1.62
CA ILE A 25 13.29 -1.19 2.99
C ILE A 25 14.05 -2.51 2.94
N LYS A 26 13.59 -3.46 2.10
CA LYS A 26 14.21 -4.79 1.97
C LYS A 26 15.68 -4.74 1.56
N SER A 27 16.05 -3.76 0.72
CA SER A 27 17.43 -3.53 0.27
C SER A 27 18.28 -2.65 1.20
N LYS A 28 17.81 -2.33 2.41
CA LYS A 28 18.51 -1.50 3.42
C LYS A 28 18.88 -0.09 2.93
N LYS A 29 18.18 0.45 1.91
CA LYS A 29 18.43 1.80 1.36
C LYS A 29 17.81 2.93 2.18
N LEU A 30 17.06 2.60 3.24
CA LEU A 30 16.37 3.55 4.11
C LEU A 30 16.62 3.19 5.58
N PRO A 31 17.86 3.31 6.07
CA PRO A 31 18.26 2.83 7.40
C PRO A 31 17.45 3.49 8.53
N LEU A 32 17.14 4.79 8.42
CA LEU A 32 16.33 5.50 9.41
C LEU A 32 14.93 4.90 9.57
N ILE A 33 14.28 4.54 8.45
CA ILE A 33 12.96 3.88 8.48
C ILE A 33 13.06 2.51 9.13
N CYS A 34 14.08 1.72 8.76
CA CYS A 34 14.29 0.41 9.39
C CYS A 34 14.51 0.54 10.90
N GLN A 35 15.26 1.54 11.35
CA GLN A 35 15.49 1.80 12.77
C GLN A 35 14.21 2.21 13.50
N GLN A 36 13.43 3.15 12.95
CA GLN A 36 12.18 3.62 13.56
C GLN A 36 11.11 2.51 13.66
N LEU A 37 11.10 1.61 12.68
CA LEU A 37 10.21 0.44 12.69
C LEU A 37 10.77 -0.73 13.51
N ASP A 38 12.01 -0.66 14.02
CA ASP A 38 12.72 -1.76 14.69
C ASP A 38 12.88 -3.03 13.81
N ILE A 39 13.16 -2.84 12.51
CA ILE A 39 13.37 -3.93 11.57
C ILE A 39 14.86 -4.26 11.49
N LYS A 40 15.29 -5.28 12.25
CA LYS A 40 16.69 -5.72 12.29
C LYS A 40 17.15 -6.39 10.97
N ASN A 41 16.28 -7.22 10.37
CA ASN A 41 16.58 -8.00 9.17
C ASN A 41 15.54 -7.78 8.06
N PRO A 42 15.54 -6.62 7.38
CA PRO A 42 14.48 -6.25 6.44
C PRO A 42 14.39 -7.16 5.21
N HIS A 43 15.48 -7.84 4.83
CA HIS A 43 15.50 -8.80 3.73
C HIS A 43 14.76 -10.11 4.05
N LEU A 44 14.59 -10.44 5.33
CA LEU A 44 13.83 -11.61 5.80
C LEU A 44 12.33 -11.32 5.95
N CYS A 45 11.91 -10.06 5.85
CA CYS A 45 10.49 -9.72 5.85
C CYS A 45 9.81 -10.28 4.60
N VAL A 46 8.74 -11.04 4.82
CA VAL A 46 7.86 -11.48 3.73
C VAL A 46 6.98 -10.30 3.36
N ASP A 47 6.91 -9.95 2.08
CA ASP A 47 5.96 -8.96 1.59
C ASP A 47 4.84 -9.63 0.81
N LEU A 48 3.61 -9.16 1.02
CA LEU A 48 2.41 -9.74 0.45
C LEU A 48 1.43 -8.65 0.04
N ILE A 49 0.80 -8.82 -1.12
CA ILE A 49 -0.34 -7.98 -1.49
C ILE A 49 -1.55 -8.40 -0.66
N ALA A 50 -2.19 -7.44 0.01
CA ALA A 50 -3.29 -7.68 0.92
C ALA A 50 -4.38 -8.64 0.36
N LYS A 51 -4.88 -8.40 -0.85
CA LYS A 51 -5.87 -9.27 -1.52
C LYS A 51 -5.48 -10.76 -1.62
N ASP A 52 -4.19 -11.07 -1.58
CA ASP A 52 -3.66 -12.44 -1.71
C ASP A 52 -3.45 -13.10 -0.34
N PHE A 53 -3.77 -12.41 0.76
CA PHE A 53 -3.62 -12.91 2.14
C PHE A 53 -4.39 -14.19 2.42
N LEU A 54 -5.64 -14.28 1.98
CA LEU A 54 -6.47 -15.47 2.20
C LEU A 54 -5.95 -16.72 1.47
N ARG A 55 -4.94 -16.57 0.59
CA ARG A 55 -4.28 -17.69 -0.11
C ARG A 55 -2.97 -18.09 0.54
N MET A 56 -2.55 -17.45 1.62
CA MET A 56 -1.33 -17.81 2.31
C MET A 56 -1.46 -19.18 2.99
N PRO A 57 -0.35 -19.93 3.11
CA PRO A 57 -0.30 -21.11 3.95
C PRO A 57 -0.63 -20.76 5.41
N GLU A 58 -1.06 -21.76 6.19
CA GLU A 58 -1.45 -21.58 7.59
C GLU A 58 -0.31 -21.07 8.49
N SER A 59 0.94 -21.29 8.10
CA SER A 59 2.11 -20.78 8.81
C SER A 59 2.37 -19.32 8.44
N LEU A 60 2.05 -18.41 9.37
CA LEU A 60 2.35 -17.00 9.23
C LEU A 60 3.84 -16.71 9.46
N PRO A 61 4.44 -15.81 8.67
CA PRO A 61 5.82 -15.39 8.88
C PRO A 61 5.94 -14.51 10.13
N GLN A 62 7.12 -14.53 10.77
CA GLN A 62 7.37 -13.71 11.96
C GLN A 62 7.28 -12.21 11.65
N ASN A 63 7.80 -11.76 10.50
CA ASN A 63 7.77 -10.37 10.08
C ASN A 63 7.07 -10.26 8.71
N LEU A 64 5.96 -9.53 8.66
CA LEU A 64 5.12 -9.41 7.46
C LEU A 64 4.99 -7.95 7.05
N ILE A 65 5.25 -7.65 5.78
CA ILE A 65 4.94 -6.37 5.14
C ILE A 65 3.69 -6.56 4.28
N LEU A 66 2.56 -6.04 4.74
CA LEU A 66 1.31 -6.07 4.00
C LEU A 66 1.23 -4.87 3.05
N HIS A 67 1.31 -5.13 1.75
CA HIS A 67 1.12 -4.15 0.70
C HIS A 67 -0.38 -3.87 0.50
N TYR A 68 -0.86 -2.82 1.14
CA TYR A 68 -2.28 -2.50 1.26
C TYR A 68 -2.67 -1.35 0.31
N ASP A 69 -3.63 -1.56 -0.56
CA ASP A 69 -4.12 -0.53 -1.49
C ASP A 69 -5.50 -0.04 -1.05
N ILE A 70 -5.55 1.21 -0.57
CA ILE A 70 -6.78 1.83 -0.05
C ILE A 70 -7.85 1.93 -1.16
N CYS A 71 -7.45 2.06 -2.43
CA CYS A 71 -8.40 2.03 -3.55
C CYS A 71 -9.06 0.67 -3.70
N GLU A 72 -8.30 -0.42 -3.54
CA GLU A 72 -8.85 -1.77 -3.67
C GLU A 72 -9.76 -2.11 -2.49
N HIS A 73 -9.39 -1.70 -1.27
CA HIS A 73 -10.25 -1.87 -0.11
C HIS A 73 -11.62 -1.21 -0.32
N ASN A 74 -11.64 0.04 -0.78
CA ASN A 74 -12.91 0.74 -1.01
C ASN A 74 -13.76 0.13 -2.13
N LEU A 75 -13.15 -0.55 -3.11
CA LEU A 75 -13.89 -1.27 -4.14
C LEU A 75 -14.45 -2.61 -3.64
N HIS A 76 -13.72 -3.27 -2.75
CA HIS A 76 -13.97 -4.64 -2.33
C HIS A 76 -13.80 -4.82 -0.81
N PRO A 77 -14.55 -4.08 0.04
CA PRO A 77 -14.26 -4.00 1.48
C PRO A 77 -14.28 -5.36 2.18
N LYS A 78 -15.24 -6.23 1.82
CA LYS A 78 -15.38 -7.59 2.38
C LYS A 78 -14.14 -8.47 2.18
N GLU A 79 -13.35 -8.23 1.12
CA GLU A 79 -12.11 -8.99 0.90
C GLU A 79 -11.03 -8.67 1.95
N TYR A 80 -11.22 -7.63 2.77
CA TYR A 80 -10.25 -7.14 3.75
C TYR A 80 -10.74 -7.24 5.21
N ASP A 81 -11.86 -7.93 5.47
CA ASP A 81 -12.41 -8.11 6.82
C ASP A 81 -11.39 -8.81 7.76
N TYR A 82 -10.45 -9.56 7.19
CA TYR A 82 -9.36 -10.21 7.92
C TYR A 82 -8.35 -9.22 8.54
N LEU A 83 -8.33 -7.95 8.14
CA LEU A 83 -7.28 -7.01 8.55
C LEU A 83 -7.27 -6.80 10.07
N GLN A 84 -8.45 -6.68 10.69
CA GLN A 84 -8.57 -6.50 12.14
C GLN A 84 -8.04 -7.73 12.89
N LEU A 85 -8.41 -8.93 12.42
CA LEU A 85 -7.89 -10.19 12.97
C LEU A 85 -6.38 -10.30 12.82
N LEU A 86 -5.83 -9.86 11.68
CA LEU A 86 -4.40 -9.87 11.43
C LEU A 86 -3.65 -8.94 12.39
N MET A 87 -4.19 -7.75 12.61
CA MET A 87 -3.65 -6.79 13.58
C MET A 87 -3.71 -7.36 15.01
N ALA A 88 -4.84 -7.95 15.42
CA ALA A 88 -5.00 -8.56 16.74
C ALA A 88 -4.07 -9.76 16.99
N LYS A 89 -3.68 -10.50 15.94
CA LYS A 89 -2.70 -11.61 16.00
C LYS A 89 -1.24 -11.17 15.91
N SER A 90 -0.99 -9.85 15.86
CA SER A 90 0.35 -9.30 15.71
C SER A 90 0.80 -8.69 17.03
N ARG A 91 1.98 -9.06 17.50
CA ARG A 91 2.56 -8.50 18.73
C ARG A 91 2.91 -7.02 18.59
N LYS A 92 3.27 -6.59 17.38
CA LYS A 92 3.56 -5.20 17.03
C LYS A 92 2.94 -4.89 15.68
N VAL A 93 2.25 -3.74 15.59
CA VAL A 93 1.67 -3.24 14.33
C VAL A 93 2.20 -1.84 14.04
N ASP A 94 2.87 -1.69 12.90
CA ASP A 94 3.23 -0.39 12.34
C ASP A 94 2.44 -0.17 11.04
N ILE A 95 1.69 0.92 10.99
CA ILE A 95 1.00 1.34 9.77
C ILE A 95 1.80 2.48 9.15
N ILE A 96 2.16 2.36 7.89
CA ILE A 96 2.82 3.41 7.12
C ILE A 96 1.90 3.82 6.00
N THR A 97 1.36 5.04 6.05
CA THR A 97 0.50 5.58 5.00
C THR A 97 1.26 6.53 4.10
N LEU A 98 1.33 6.20 2.81
CA LEU A 98 1.86 7.11 1.80
C LEU A 98 0.79 8.13 1.41
N TYR A 99 0.92 9.33 1.94
CA TYR A 99 0.04 10.46 1.64
C TYR A 99 0.60 11.26 0.46
N ILE A 100 -0.14 11.27 -0.64
CA ILE A 100 0.24 11.98 -1.85
C ILE A 100 -0.94 12.80 -2.32
N THR A 101 -0.68 14.05 -2.69
CA THR A 101 -1.73 14.94 -3.18
C THR A 101 -2.45 14.32 -4.39
N PRO A 102 -3.79 14.48 -4.49
CA PRO A 102 -4.56 13.90 -5.59
C PRO A 102 -4.02 14.28 -6.98
N LYS A 103 -3.51 15.51 -7.14
CA LYS A 103 -2.92 16.00 -8.40
C LYS A 103 -1.73 15.14 -8.87
N ILE A 104 -0.81 14.79 -7.97
CA ILE A 104 0.34 13.92 -8.28
C ILE A 104 -0.14 12.51 -8.61
N LEU A 105 -1.06 11.97 -7.80
CA LEU A 105 -1.62 10.63 -8.00
C LEU A 105 -2.31 10.49 -9.36
N GLN A 106 -3.10 11.50 -9.76
CA GLN A 106 -3.73 11.60 -11.07
C GLN A 106 -2.71 11.53 -12.21
N GLN A 107 -1.65 12.35 -12.14
CA GLN A 107 -0.59 12.37 -13.15
C GLN A 107 0.09 11.00 -13.26
N ARG A 108 0.46 10.40 -12.12
CA ARG A 108 1.10 9.07 -12.10
C ARG A 108 0.19 7.97 -12.65
N MET A 109 -1.11 8.03 -12.35
CA MET A 109 -2.08 7.06 -12.89
C MET A 109 -2.26 7.22 -14.39
N ARG A 110 -2.38 8.45 -14.91
CA ARG A 110 -2.41 8.71 -16.36
C ARG A 110 -1.18 8.15 -17.05
N TRP A 111 0.01 8.44 -16.52
CA TRP A 111 1.26 7.92 -17.06
C TRP A 111 1.32 6.40 -17.06
N ARG A 112 0.85 5.76 -15.98
CA ARG A 112 0.76 4.29 -15.89
C ARG A 112 -0.13 3.72 -16.98
N LEU A 113 -1.30 4.32 -17.22
CA LEU A 113 -2.22 3.90 -18.27
C LEU A 113 -1.55 4.02 -19.64
N VAL A 114 -0.98 5.20 -19.97
CA VAL A 114 -0.26 5.44 -21.23
C VAL A 114 0.84 4.41 -21.44
N LYS A 115 1.74 4.23 -20.46
CA LYS A 115 2.85 3.26 -20.55
C LYS A 115 2.36 1.84 -20.81
N LYS A 116 1.24 1.44 -20.20
CA LYS A 116 0.67 0.09 -20.37
C LYS A 116 -0.03 -0.06 -21.71
N THR A 117 -0.70 0.98 -22.21
CA THR A 117 -1.26 1.01 -23.56
C THR A 117 -0.14 0.89 -24.61
N CYS A 118 0.98 1.61 -24.45
CA CYS A 118 2.13 1.46 -25.35
C CYS A 118 2.68 0.03 -25.37
N VAL A 119 2.77 -0.64 -24.21
CA VAL A 119 3.20 -2.04 -24.13
C VAL A 119 2.21 -2.99 -24.85
N LEU A 120 0.91 -2.68 -24.83
CA LEU A 120 -0.11 -3.46 -25.54
C LEU A 120 0.09 -3.39 -27.06
N PHE A 121 0.40 -2.21 -27.61
CA PHE A 121 0.72 -2.05 -29.02
C PHE A 121 2.00 -2.81 -29.44
N LEU A 122 2.95 -2.98 -28.52
CA LEU A 122 4.24 -3.65 -28.82
C LEU A 122 4.24 -5.17 -28.59
N LYS A 123 3.27 -5.75 -27.88
CA LYS A 123 3.30 -7.18 -27.48
C LYS A 123 2.02 -7.93 -27.84
N ILE A 124 2.08 -8.69 -28.94
CA ILE A 124 0.95 -9.47 -29.49
C ILE A 124 0.47 -10.58 -28.52
N LYS A 125 1.38 -11.28 -27.81
CA LYS A 125 1.04 -12.54 -27.11
C LYS A 125 0.30 -12.42 -25.76
N LYS A 126 0.12 -11.22 -25.17
CA LYS A 126 -0.51 -11.04 -23.83
C LYS A 126 -1.70 -10.10 -23.81
N HIS A 127 -2.35 -9.89 -24.96
CA HIS A 127 -3.34 -8.83 -25.15
C HIS A 127 -4.53 -8.88 -24.15
N ARG A 128 -5.14 -10.06 -23.93
CA ARG A 128 -6.31 -10.21 -23.05
C ARG A 128 -6.04 -9.82 -21.59
N GLN A 129 -4.91 -10.27 -21.01
CA GLN A 129 -4.54 -9.94 -19.63
C GLN A 129 -4.26 -8.45 -19.47
N ILE A 130 -3.59 -7.84 -20.46
CA ILE A 130 -3.30 -6.41 -20.45
C ILE A 130 -4.59 -5.59 -20.59
N LEU A 131 -5.53 -5.98 -21.46
CA LEU A 131 -6.84 -5.33 -21.57
C LEU A 131 -7.64 -5.41 -20.26
N LYS A 132 -7.71 -6.59 -19.61
CA LYS A 132 -8.39 -6.73 -18.32
C LYS A 132 -7.76 -5.83 -17.26
N TYR A 133 -6.43 -5.75 -17.23
CA TYR A 133 -5.68 -4.85 -16.36
C TYR A 133 -5.97 -3.37 -16.66
N LEU A 134 -5.97 -2.96 -17.93
CA LEU A 134 -6.27 -1.60 -18.35
C LEU A 134 -7.70 -1.20 -17.98
N LYS A 135 -8.68 -2.07 -18.22
CA LYS A 135 -10.08 -1.86 -17.82
C LYS A 135 -10.18 -1.62 -16.32
N GLY A 136 -9.55 -2.46 -15.50
CA GLY A 136 -9.54 -2.28 -14.05
C GLY A 136 -8.92 -0.96 -13.60
N ASN A 137 -7.76 -0.58 -14.17
CA ASN A 137 -7.13 0.70 -13.82
C ASN A 137 -7.88 1.92 -14.36
N MET A 138 -8.56 1.79 -15.51
CA MET A 138 -9.42 2.84 -16.04
C MET A 138 -10.63 3.06 -15.13
N ASN A 139 -11.27 1.99 -14.67
CA ASN A 139 -12.37 2.09 -13.70
C ASN A 139 -11.91 2.79 -12.41
N LYS A 140 -10.77 2.40 -11.85
CA LYS A 140 -10.18 3.09 -10.69
C LYS A 140 -9.93 4.56 -10.97
N TYR A 141 -9.37 4.87 -12.14
CA TYR A 141 -9.09 6.24 -12.54
C TYR A 141 -10.37 7.07 -12.60
N GLN A 142 -11.44 6.53 -13.20
CA GLN A 142 -12.73 7.21 -13.30
C GLN A 142 -13.40 7.42 -11.94
N LEU A 143 -13.38 6.40 -11.07
CA LEU A 143 -14.05 6.44 -9.76
C LEU A 143 -13.32 7.34 -8.75
N TYR A 144 -12.00 7.23 -8.66
CA TYR A 144 -11.23 7.85 -7.58
C TYR A 144 -10.33 8.99 -8.05
N TYR A 145 -9.59 8.78 -9.14
CA TYR A 145 -8.56 9.74 -9.54
C TYR A 145 -9.16 10.94 -10.26
N ARG A 146 -10.25 10.77 -11.02
CA ARG A 146 -10.89 11.88 -11.73
C ARG A 146 -11.51 12.91 -10.78
N GLN A 147 -11.97 12.48 -9.60
CA GLN A 147 -12.65 13.31 -8.62
C GLN A 147 -11.69 13.65 -7.47
N HIS A 148 -11.30 14.92 -7.35
CA HIS A 148 -10.30 15.34 -6.34
C HIS A 148 -10.70 14.93 -4.91
N ASN A 149 -11.96 15.17 -4.55
CA ASN A 149 -12.46 14.95 -3.19
C ASN A 149 -12.50 13.47 -2.82
N LYS A 150 -12.80 12.57 -3.77
CA LYS A 150 -12.86 11.13 -3.48
C LYS A 150 -11.57 10.55 -2.95
N LEU A 151 -10.41 11.02 -3.43
CA LEU A 151 -9.12 10.58 -2.89
C LEU A 151 -8.88 11.10 -1.46
N LEU A 152 -9.35 12.31 -1.16
CA LEU A 152 -9.25 12.89 0.19
C LEU A 152 -10.19 12.16 1.16
N ASP A 153 -11.43 11.90 0.73
CA ASP A 153 -12.42 11.13 1.50
C ASP A 153 -11.84 9.75 1.86
N MET A 154 -11.25 9.05 0.89
CA MET A 154 -10.61 7.75 1.13
C MET A 154 -9.46 7.81 2.13
N TYR A 155 -8.66 8.88 2.13
CA TYR A 155 -7.63 9.07 3.14
C TYR A 155 -8.27 9.29 4.51
N SER A 156 -9.28 10.16 4.59
CA SER A 156 -10.02 10.43 5.83
C SER A 156 -10.60 9.14 6.42
N ASP A 157 -11.28 8.33 5.61
CA ASP A 157 -11.86 7.05 6.03
C ASP A 157 -10.77 6.08 6.53
N TRP A 158 -9.62 6.03 5.84
CA TRP A 158 -8.49 5.21 6.26
C TRP A 158 -7.87 5.67 7.59
N PHE A 159 -7.66 6.98 7.77
CA PHE A 159 -7.16 7.53 9.03
C PHE A 159 -8.14 7.27 10.17
N ALA A 160 -9.44 7.48 9.94
CA ALA A 160 -10.49 7.17 10.91
C ALA A 160 -10.55 5.67 11.24
N PHE A 161 -10.31 4.79 10.27
CA PHE A 161 -10.16 3.35 10.53
C PHE A 161 -8.96 3.06 11.44
N CYS A 162 -7.79 3.64 11.15
CA CYS A 162 -6.58 3.44 11.95
C CYS A 162 -6.73 3.94 13.39
N GLN A 163 -7.42 5.06 13.60
CA GLN A 163 -7.67 5.64 14.93
C GLN A 163 -8.53 4.77 15.86
N LYS A 164 -9.20 3.74 15.35
CA LYS A 164 -9.97 2.79 16.18
C LYS A 164 -9.08 1.81 16.96
N PHE A 165 -7.77 1.83 16.74
CA PHE A 165 -6.84 0.90 17.36
C PHE A 165 -5.82 1.68 18.20
N ASP A 166 -5.82 1.48 19.52
CA ASP A 166 -4.94 2.24 20.42
C ASP A 166 -3.47 1.78 20.36
N GLU A 167 -3.24 0.52 19.99
CA GLU A 167 -1.91 -0.13 20.06
C GLU A 167 -1.10 -0.04 18.76
N ILE A 168 -1.53 0.77 17.78
CA ILE A 168 -0.82 0.90 16.50
C ILE A 168 0.14 2.08 16.49
N ASN A 169 1.28 1.91 15.82
CA ASN A 169 2.11 3.04 15.44
C ASN A 169 1.73 3.47 14.02
N HIS A 170 1.02 4.59 13.88
CA HIS A 170 0.65 5.12 12.57
C HIS A 170 1.63 6.20 12.13
N TRP A 171 2.35 5.92 11.04
CA TRP A 171 3.28 6.82 10.38
C TRP A 171 2.68 7.34 9.07
N CYS A 172 2.72 8.65 8.88
CA CYS A 172 2.39 9.27 7.61
C CYS A 172 3.66 9.74 6.91
N ILE A 173 3.83 9.35 5.64
CA ILE A 173 4.88 9.85 4.75
C ILE A 173 4.22 10.72 3.69
N GLU A 174 4.47 12.02 3.76
CA GLU A 174 4.03 12.98 2.76
C GLU A 174 5.07 13.12 1.65
N PHE A 175 4.64 12.97 0.39
CA PHE A 175 5.50 13.28 -0.75
C PHE A 175 5.13 14.64 -1.33
N LYS A 176 6.05 15.61 -1.23
CA LYS A 176 5.94 16.89 -1.93
C LYS A 176 6.63 16.78 -3.29
N LEU A 177 6.01 17.34 -4.33
CA LEU A 177 6.68 17.57 -5.61
C LEU A 177 7.94 18.40 -5.31
N ASN A 178 9.12 17.85 -5.60
CA ASN A 178 10.46 18.47 -5.49
C ASN A 178 11.28 18.16 -4.23
N GLU A 179 10.74 17.44 -3.24
CA GLU A 179 11.53 17.03 -2.07
C GLU A 179 11.39 15.51 -1.85
N TYR A 180 12.52 14.80 -1.90
CA TYR A 180 12.60 13.40 -1.46
C TYR A 180 12.83 13.30 0.05
N ASN A 181 12.43 14.31 0.82
CA ASN A 181 12.51 14.28 2.26
C ASN A 181 11.36 13.45 2.80
N ILE A 182 11.69 12.25 3.28
CA ILE A 182 10.73 11.39 3.96
C ILE A 182 10.57 11.95 5.37
N HIS A 183 9.54 12.76 5.58
CA HIS A 183 9.13 13.16 6.92
C HIS A 183 8.19 12.09 7.47
N LEU A 184 8.61 11.42 8.52
CA LEU A 184 7.77 10.51 9.27
C LEU A 184 7.09 11.29 10.39
N LYS A 185 5.79 11.54 10.23
CA LYS A 185 4.97 12.10 11.28
C LYS A 185 4.20 10.97 11.93
N LYS A 186 4.33 10.80 13.26
CA LYS A 186 3.45 9.92 14.02
C LYS A 186 2.06 10.57 14.04
N TYR A 187 1.11 9.90 13.41
CA TYR A 187 -0.30 10.27 13.45
C TYR A 187 -0.85 9.73 14.78
N LYS A 188 -1.33 10.62 15.64
CA LYS A 188 -2.04 10.28 16.87
C LYS A 188 -3.53 10.40 16.60
#